data_AF-A0A852V8Y5-F1
#
_entry.id   AF-A0A852V8Y5-F1
#
_cell.length_a   1.000
_cell.length_b   1.000
_cell.length_c   1.000
_cell.angle_alpha   90.00
_cell.angle_beta   90.00
_cell.angle_gamma   90.00
#
_symmetry.space_group_name_H-M   'P 1'
#
loop_
_entity.id
_entity.type
_entity.pdbx_description
1 polymer ?
#
loop_
_entity_poly.entity_id
_entity_poly.type
_entity_poly.pdbx_seq_one_letter_code
_entity_poly.pdbx_strand_id
1 'polypeptide(L)'
;MREARAEDARTEARRLVTSLLGTERPQAGALLREAEAALGAGRVEHCVELARGAPLTRRSTELSAVAALLVGTRDLGEEWWRRPRGDKLPAPDEALAAATAIDPWTDLTVLEMLAAWIADDAADEVWGPPAASADLNSWQAEDRVGLPPDAEPGRRLVVAFDAGGRLDALVVRRPDGELGSNLDFASLRYSRPAEAQWSWGVAAGLGPHRLEEDPDPYAEPVDGDAARTLRAWALDNGASAGQAGEPWRTRGDVVAAVDRVDWMWRSGEWFAWWRAVSALVDGDADRLAARLEDIAEDSG
;
A
#
# COMPACT_ATOMS: atom_id res chain seq x y z
N MET A 1 -12.13 -21.42 1.00
CA MET A 1 -11.87 -20.72 2.29
C MET A 1 -11.03 -19.45 2.10
N ARG A 2 -10.07 -19.37 1.15
CA ARG A 2 -9.27 -18.15 0.90
C ARG A 2 -10.01 -17.07 0.09
N GLU A 3 -10.74 -17.44 -0.96
CA GLU A 3 -11.55 -16.48 -1.76
C GLU A 3 -12.60 -15.74 -0.92
N ALA A 4 -13.30 -16.45 -0.02
CA ALA A 4 -14.24 -15.84 0.92
C ALA A 4 -13.58 -14.76 1.81
N ARG A 5 -12.32 -14.96 2.22
CA ARG A 5 -11.56 -13.97 3.02
C ARG A 5 -11.13 -12.74 2.20
N ALA A 6 -10.88 -12.89 0.90
CA ALA A 6 -10.56 -11.77 0.01
C ALA A 6 -11.81 -10.91 -0.27
N GLU A 7 -12.97 -11.54 -0.43
CA GLU A 7 -14.25 -10.85 -0.56
C GLU A 7 -14.65 -10.10 0.73
N ASP A 8 -14.40 -10.72 1.90
CA ASP A 8 -14.55 -10.06 3.21
C ASP A 8 -13.63 -8.84 3.33
N ALA A 9 -12.35 -8.96 2.94
CA ALA A 9 -11.38 -7.86 3.00
C ALA A 9 -11.77 -6.69 2.08
N ARG A 10 -12.25 -6.94 0.86
CA ARG A 10 -12.73 -5.90 -0.06
C ARG A 10 -14.01 -5.23 0.47
N THR A 11 -14.89 -5.99 1.10
CA THR A 11 -16.12 -5.46 1.71
C THR A 11 -15.78 -4.53 2.87
N GLU A 12 -14.86 -4.96 3.74
CA GLU A 12 -14.37 -4.15 4.86
C GLU A 12 -13.62 -2.91 4.38
N ALA A 13 -12.76 -3.04 3.36
CA ALA A 13 -12.06 -1.92 2.75
C ALA A 13 -13.03 -0.87 2.21
N ARG A 14 -14.11 -1.27 1.51
CA ARG A 14 -15.14 -0.33 1.04
C ARG A 14 -15.86 0.37 2.20
N ARG A 15 -16.15 -0.36 3.28
CA ARG A 15 -16.76 0.21 4.49
C ARG A 15 -15.86 1.28 5.11
N LEU A 16 -14.56 1.00 5.24
CA LEU A 16 -13.57 1.93 5.78
C LEU A 16 -13.37 3.14 4.86
N VAL A 17 -13.22 2.93 3.55
CA VAL A 17 -13.14 4.02 2.56
C VAL A 17 -14.37 4.92 2.62
N THR A 18 -15.58 4.36 2.72
CA THR A 18 -16.80 5.15 2.87
C THR A 18 -16.78 5.95 4.18
N SER A 19 -16.34 5.34 5.28
CA SER A 19 -16.29 5.98 6.60
C SER A 19 -15.21 7.06 6.70
N LEU A 20 -14.07 6.90 6.03
CA LEU A 20 -12.90 7.77 6.15
C LEU A 20 -12.87 8.87 5.08
N LEU A 21 -13.28 8.51 3.86
CA LEU A 21 -13.20 9.36 2.68
C LEU A 21 -14.58 9.81 2.17
N GLY A 22 -15.67 9.28 2.72
CA GLY A 22 -17.03 9.66 2.32
C GLY A 22 -17.47 9.14 0.95
N THR A 23 -16.73 8.20 0.35
CA THR A 23 -17.03 7.65 -0.99
C THR A 23 -17.31 6.15 -0.95
N GLU A 24 -18.41 5.72 -1.57
CA GLU A 24 -18.71 4.29 -1.73
C GLU A 24 -17.90 3.63 -2.85
N ARG A 25 -17.40 4.44 -3.81
CA ARG A 25 -16.60 3.97 -4.95
C ARG A 25 -15.34 4.82 -5.05
N PRO A 26 -14.19 4.33 -4.56
CA PRO A 26 -12.94 5.07 -4.66
C PRO A 26 -12.58 5.26 -6.14
N GLN A 27 -12.43 6.52 -6.53
CA GLN A 27 -11.97 6.94 -7.86
C GLN A 27 -10.90 8.00 -7.66
N ALA A 28 -9.85 7.97 -8.49
CA ALA A 28 -8.74 8.91 -8.43
C ALA A 28 -9.23 10.37 -8.39
N GLY A 29 -10.07 10.79 -9.35
CA GLY A 29 -10.58 12.15 -9.39
C GLY A 29 -11.43 12.57 -8.18
N ALA A 30 -12.16 11.65 -7.56
CA ALA A 30 -12.91 11.95 -6.34
C ALA A 30 -11.96 12.12 -5.13
N LEU A 31 -10.98 11.23 -5.00
CA LEU A 31 -9.94 11.35 -3.97
C LEU A 31 -9.18 12.67 -4.10
N LEU A 32 -8.76 13.04 -5.31
CA LEU A 32 -7.96 14.25 -5.53
C LEU A 32 -8.72 15.54 -5.21
N ARG A 33 -10.03 15.61 -5.51
CA ARG A 33 -10.86 16.75 -5.10
C ARG A 33 -10.98 16.87 -3.58
N GLU A 34 -11.16 15.76 -2.88
CA GLU A 34 -11.21 15.74 -1.42
C GLU A 34 -9.84 16.07 -0.81
N ALA A 35 -8.76 15.59 -1.43
CA ALA A 35 -7.40 15.93 -1.08
C ALA A 35 -7.13 17.43 -1.25
N GLU A 36 -7.63 18.05 -2.32
CA GLU A 36 -7.40 19.48 -2.59
C GLU A 36 -8.00 20.34 -1.48
N ALA A 37 -9.17 19.97 -0.97
CA ALA A 37 -9.84 20.66 0.12
C ALA A 37 -9.08 20.56 1.47
N ALA A 38 -8.31 19.49 1.70
CA ALA A 38 -7.62 19.26 2.97
C ALA A 38 -6.12 19.58 2.95
N LEU A 39 -5.43 19.26 1.85
CA LEU A 39 -3.98 19.48 1.68
C LEU A 39 -3.69 20.85 1.06
N GLY A 40 -4.65 21.42 0.33
CA GLY A 40 -4.48 22.60 -0.51
C GLY A 40 -3.98 22.26 -1.92
N ALA A 41 -4.37 23.10 -2.89
CA ALA A 41 -4.13 22.87 -4.32
C ALA A 41 -2.66 22.61 -4.68
N GLY A 42 -1.72 23.40 -4.15
CA GLY A 42 -0.30 23.26 -4.49
C GLY A 42 0.30 21.90 -4.09
N ARG A 43 -0.12 21.33 -2.94
CA ARG A 43 0.34 20.00 -2.50
C ARG A 43 -0.27 18.90 -3.34
N VAL A 44 -1.56 19.03 -3.65
CA VAL A 44 -2.25 18.05 -4.51
C VAL A 44 -1.68 18.05 -5.91
N GLU A 45 -1.36 19.21 -6.48
CA GLU A 45 -0.67 19.32 -7.77
C GLU A 45 0.64 18.52 -7.77
N HIS A 46 1.50 18.69 -6.74
CA HIS A 46 2.73 17.90 -6.61
C HIS A 46 2.46 16.40 -6.46
N CYS A 47 1.46 16.00 -5.67
CA CYS A 47 1.08 14.60 -5.52
C CYS A 47 0.61 14.00 -6.86
N VAL A 48 -0.15 14.76 -7.65
CA VAL A 48 -0.62 14.34 -8.97
C VAL A 48 0.54 14.20 -9.94
N GLU A 49 1.49 15.13 -9.96
CA GLU A 49 2.70 15.02 -10.80
C GLU A 49 3.52 13.77 -10.46
N LEU A 50 3.69 13.46 -9.17
CA LEU A 50 4.35 12.24 -8.72
C LEU A 50 3.59 10.98 -9.16
N ALA A 51 2.26 10.96 -9.01
CA ALA A 51 1.42 9.85 -9.45
C ALA A 51 1.37 9.68 -10.98
N ARG A 52 1.52 10.77 -11.74
CA ARG A 52 1.66 10.76 -13.21
C ARG A 52 3.00 10.15 -13.62
N GLY A 53 4.08 10.54 -12.94
CA GLY A 53 5.45 10.06 -13.21
C GLY A 53 5.73 8.63 -12.75
N ALA A 54 4.92 8.06 -11.87
CA ALA A 54 5.03 6.67 -11.46
C ALA A 54 4.66 5.69 -12.59
N PRO A 55 5.24 4.46 -12.61
CA PRO A 55 4.77 3.38 -13.46
C PRO A 55 3.25 3.17 -13.30
N LEU A 56 2.54 2.87 -14.39
CA LEU A 56 1.07 2.76 -14.36
C LEU A 56 0.60 1.68 -13.39
N THR A 57 1.37 0.61 -13.20
CA THR A 57 1.08 -0.42 -12.20
C THR A 57 1.29 0.03 -10.75
N ARG A 58 2.05 1.10 -10.52
CA ARG A 58 2.32 1.69 -9.21
C ARG A 58 1.40 2.86 -8.88
N ARG A 59 0.65 3.40 -9.86
CA ARG A 59 -0.26 4.54 -9.67
C ARG A 59 -1.31 4.32 -8.58
N SER A 60 -1.78 3.08 -8.40
CA SER A 60 -2.68 2.74 -7.28
C SER A 60 -2.02 2.97 -5.92
N THR A 61 -0.74 2.67 -5.79
CA THR A 61 0.02 2.85 -4.55
C THR A 61 0.22 4.33 -4.25
N GLU A 62 0.56 5.14 -5.26
CA GLU A 62 0.68 6.60 -5.12
C GLU A 62 -0.64 7.22 -4.64
N LEU A 63 -1.76 6.85 -5.27
CA LEU A 63 -3.08 7.35 -4.87
C LEU A 63 -3.51 6.84 -3.48
N SER A 64 -3.14 5.61 -3.11
CA SER A 64 -3.34 5.11 -1.75
C SER A 64 -2.59 5.94 -0.72
N ALA A 65 -1.35 6.34 -1.03
CA ALA A 65 -0.57 7.24 -0.18
C ALA A 65 -1.23 8.62 -0.05
N VAL A 66 -1.80 9.17 -1.14
CA VAL A 66 -2.61 10.40 -1.08
C VAL A 66 -3.83 10.25 -0.17
N ALA A 67 -4.49 9.08 -0.14
CA ALA A 67 -5.59 8.81 0.79
C ALA A 67 -5.14 8.85 2.26
N ALA A 68 -3.96 8.30 2.58
CA ALA A 68 -3.34 8.44 3.89
C ALA A 68 -3.08 9.92 4.24
N LEU A 69 -2.47 10.67 3.32
CA LEU A 69 -2.14 12.09 3.53
C LEU A 69 -3.40 12.94 3.75
N LEU A 70 -4.48 12.67 3.02
CA LEU A 70 -5.78 13.29 3.21
C LEU A 70 -6.33 13.07 4.63
N VAL A 71 -6.42 11.81 5.05
CA VAL A 71 -6.97 11.49 6.38
C VAL A 71 -6.06 11.98 7.49
N GLY A 72 -4.74 11.80 7.35
CA GLY A 72 -3.78 12.26 8.33
C GLY A 72 -3.73 13.78 8.46
N THR A 73 -3.87 14.53 7.36
CA THR A 73 -3.95 16.00 7.43
C THR A 73 -5.23 16.46 8.14
N ARG A 74 -6.36 15.74 7.95
CA ARG A 74 -7.61 16.02 8.68
C ARG A 74 -7.48 15.73 10.18
N ASP A 75 -6.74 14.69 10.54
CA ASP A 75 -6.59 14.27 11.94
C ASP A 75 -5.52 15.11 12.68
N LEU A 76 -4.37 15.39 12.06
CA LEU A 76 -3.20 16.06 12.67
C LEU A 76 -3.11 17.57 12.40
N GLY A 77 -3.96 18.10 11.53
CA GLY A 77 -3.95 19.51 11.11
C GLY A 77 -2.92 19.85 10.03
N GLU A 78 -3.15 20.97 9.33
CA GLU A 78 -2.28 21.45 8.25
C GLU A 78 -0.86 21.81 8.73
N GLU A 79 -0.69 22.13 10.00
CA GLU A 79 0.61 22.42 10.60
C GLU A 79 1.56 21.22 10.58
N TRP A 80 1.04 20.00 10.47
CA TRP A 80 1.85 18.79 10.32
C TRP A 80 2.86 18.93 9.17
N TRP A 81 2.43 19.52 8.05
CA TRP A 81 3.25 19.71 6.85
C TRP A 81 4.50 20.57 7.07
N ARG A 82 4.47 21.44 8.09
CA ARG A 82 5.57 22.35 8.46
C ARG A 82 6.30 21.89 9.73
N ARG A 83 5.91 20.75 10.31
CA ARG A 83 6.43 20.29 11.58
C ARG A 83 7.89 19.83 11.42
N PRO A 84 8.83 20.35 12.23
CA PRO A 84 10.21 19.85 12.23
C PRO A 84 10.27 18.39 12.67
N ARG A 85 11.04 17.55 11.96
CA ARG A 85 11.21 16.11 12.26
C ARG A 85 12.59 15.82 12.85
N GLY A 86 12.96 16.58 13.88
CA GLY A 86 14.30 16.56 14.47
C GLY A 86 15.36 17.15 13.53
N ASP A 87 16.64 16.95 13.86
CA ASP A 87 17.74 17.63 13.18
C ASP A 87 18.15 17.00 11.84
N LYS A 88 17.61 15.81 11.51
CA LYS A 88 18.05 15.01 10.36
C LYS A 88 17.04 14.89 9.23
N LEU A 89 15.75 15.07 9.51
CA LEU A 89 14.69 14.92 8.53
C LEU A 89 14.08 16.29 8.23
N PRO A 90 13.86 16.61 6.94
CA PRO A 90 13.21 17.86 6.55
C PRO A 90 11.74 17.86 6.97
N ALA A 91 11.10 19.04 6.88
CA ALA A 91 9.66 19.11 7.03
C ALA A 91 8.94 18.34 5.90
N PRO A 92 7.71 17.82 6.10
CA PRO A 92 6.98 17.11 5.05
C PRO A 92 6.79 17.92 3.75
N ASP A 93 6.57 19.24 3.84
CA ASP A 93 6.51 20.12 2.66
C ASP A 93 7.81 20.14 1.85
N GLU A 94 8.95 20.16 2.54
CA GLU A 94 10.27 20.15 1.92
C GLU A 94 10.56 18.79 1.26
N ALA A 95 10.17 17.69 1.91
CA ALA A 95 10.30 16.35 1.34
C ALA A 95 9.42 16.18 0.08
N LEU A 96 8.16 16.64 0.13
CA LEU A 96 7.26 16.62 -1.04
C LEU A 96 7.84 17.44 -2.20
N ALA A 97 8.36 18.63 -1.93
CA ALA A 97 8.98 19.49 -2.94
C ALA A 97 10.26 18.90 -3.54
N ALA A 98 11.06 18.19 -2.74
CA ALA A 98 12.27 17.50 -3.19
C ALA A 98 11.98 16.24 -4.04
N ALA A 99 10.74 15.73 -4.01
CA ALA A 99 10.29 14.56 -4.78
C ALA A 99 11.16 13.30 -4.59
N THR A 100 11.87 13.19 -3.47
CA THR A 100 12.87 12.14 -3.23
C THR A 100 12.64 11.52 -1.86
N ALA A 101 12.54 10.19 -1.81
CA ALA A 101 12.52 9.47 -0.54
C ALA A 101 13.88 9.53 0.14
N ILE A 102 13.86 9.63 1.47
CA ILE A 102 15.04 9.90 2.30
C ILE A 102 15.39 8.63 3.08
N ASP A 103 16.67 8.38 3.30
CA ASP A 103 17.18 7.28 4.14
C ASP A 103 16.48 7.26 5.53
N PRO A 104 16.04 6.10 6.05
CA PRO A 104 16.18 4.74 5.51
C PRO A 104 15.11 4.26 4.53
N TRP A 105 14.22 5.12 4.05
CA TRP A 105 13.08 4.76 3.20
C TRP A 105 13.36 4.82 1.70
N THR A 106 14.60 4.60 1.27
CA THR A 106 14.98 4.73 -0.15
C THR A 106 14.28 3.75 -1.09
N ASP A 107 13.70 2.68 -0.53
CA ASP A 107 12.91 1.69 -1.27
C ASP A 107 11.45 2.14 -1.51
N LEU A 108 11.01 3.22 -0.86
CA LEU A 108 9.69 3.81 -1.01
C LEU A 108 9.72 4.99 -1.98
N THR A 109 8.57 5.30 -2.57
CA THR A 109 8.33 6.61 -3.19
C THR A 109 8.21 7.68 -2.11
N VAL A 110 8.38 8.96 -2.49
CA VAL A 110 8.21 10.07 -1.54
C VAL A 110 6.79 10.10 -0.95
N LEU A 111 5.76 9.75 -1.73
CA LEU A 111 4.39 9.71 -1.21
C LEU A 111 4.18 8.57 -0.23
N GLU A 112 4.70 7.37 -0.51
CA GLU A 112 4.66 6.24 0.43
C GLU A 112 5.40 6.57 1.74
N MET A 113 6.57 7.21 1.65
CA MET A 113 7.32 7.66 2.83
C MET A 113 6.51 8.68 3.66
N LEU A 114 5.93 9.69 3.01
CA LEU A 114 5.11 10.70 3.69
C LEU A 114 3.84 10.10 4.30
N ALA A 115 3.21 9.14 3.62
CA ALA A 115 2.08 8.38 4.14
C ALA A 115 2.47 7.56 5.38
N ALA A 116 3.66 6.96 5.40
CA ALA A 116 4.17 6.27 6.57
C ALA A 116 4.41 7.22 7.74
N TRP A 117 5.04 8.38 7.48
CA TRP A 117 5.30 9.39 8.52
C TRP A 117 4.02 9.93 9.15
N ILE A 118 3.00 10.27 8.34
CA ILE A 118 1.75 10.81 8.86
C ILE A 118 0.96 9.74 9.63
N ALA A 119 1.05 8.48 9.20
CA ALA A 119 0.41 7.36 9.88
C ALA A 119 1.04 7.07 11.25
N ASP A 120 2.37 7.14 11.36
CA ASP A 120 3.07 6.99 12.63
C ASP A 120 2.81 8.15 13.60
N ASP A 121 2.85 9.39 13.11
CA ASP A 121 2.54 10.56 13.95
C ASP A 121 1.09 10.51 14.47
N ALA A 122 0.13 10.07 13.63
CA ALA A 122 -1.26 9.87 14.05
C ALA A 122 -1.41 8.72 15.06
N ALA A 123 -0.65 7.64 14.89
CA ALA A 123 -0.63 6.55 15.88
C ALA A 123 -0.07 7.03 17.22
N ASP A 124 0.98 7.83 17.20
CA ASP A 124 1.65 8.35 18.39
C ASP A 124 0.78 9.35 19.15
N GLU A 125 -0.05 10.16 18.46
CA GLU A 125 -1.00 11.06 19.11
C GLU A 125 -2.09 10.31 19.90
N VAL A 126 -2.54 9.16 19.37
CA VAL A 126 -3.64 8.39 19.97
C VAL A 126 -3.13 7.41 21.04
N TRP A 127 -2.01 6.74 20.79
CA TRP A 127 -1.53 5.63 21.63
C TRP A 127 -0.20 5.92 22.34
N GLY A 128 0.43 7.06 22.06
CA GLY A 128 1.78 7.37 22.50
C GLY A 128 2.85 6.68 21.63
N PRO A 129 4.12 7.13 21.76
CA PRO A 129 5.22 6.57 21.00
C PRO A 129 5.46 5.10 21.37
N PRO A 130 5.85 4.26 20.39
CA PRO A 130 6.12 2.85 20.64
C PRO A 130 7.36 2.68 21.52
N ALA A 131 7.29 1.74 22.47
CA ALA A 131 8.43 1.33 23.30
C ALA A 131 9.44 0.48 22.52
N ALA A 132 9.00 -0.18 21.44
CA ALA A 132 9.80 -1.04 20.57
C ALA A 132 9.08 -1.31 19.24
N SER A 133 9.72 -2.07 18.35
CA SER A 133 9.10 -2.61 17.14
C SER A 133 9.08 -4.15 17.13
N ALA A 134 8.11 -4.74 16.42
CA ALA A 134 7.99 -6.18 16.22
C ALA A 134 7.63 -6.54 14.78
N ASP A 135 8.33 -7.51 14.20
CA ASP A 135 8.02 -8.06 12.87
C ASP A 135 6.98 -9.19 12.98
N LEU A 136 5.75 -8.96 12.48
CA LEU A 136 4.67 -9.94 12.58
C LEU A 136 4.82 -11.14 11.62
N ASN A 137 5.85 -11.17 10.77
CA ASN A 137 6.14 -12.36 9.95
C ASN A 137 6.76 -13.51 10.76
N SER A 138 7.17 -13.25 12.01
CA SER A 138 7.61 -14.29 12.93
C SER A 138 6.46 -14.73 13.84
N TRP A 139 6.35 -16.05 14.01
CA TRP A 139 5.36 -16.73 14.84
C TRP A 139 5.70 -16.68 16.35
N GLN A 140 6.86 -16.14 16.72
CA GLN A 140 7.26 -16.01 18.12
C GLN A 140 6.59 -14.81 18.79
N ALA A 141 5.75 -15.06 19.78
CA ALA A 141 5.05 -14.02 20.54
C ALA A 141 5.78 -13.57 21.82
N GLU A 142 6.72 -14.38 22.32
CA GLU A 142 7.37 -14.20 23.61
C GLU A 142 8.73 -13.50 23.47
N ASP A 143 8.98 -12.55 24.37
CA ASP A 143 10.26 -11.87 24.62
C ASP A 143 10.87 -11.18 23.40
N ARG A 144 10.00 -10.68 22.52
CA ARG A 144 10.37 -9.91 21.33
C ARG A 144 10.69 -8.44 21.61
N VAL A 145 10.16 -7.94 22.72
CA VAL A 145 10.31 -6.54 23.13
C VAL A 145 11.09 -6.51 24.42
N GLY A 146 12.22 -5.79 24.38
CA GLY A 146 13.01 -5.50 25.58
C GLY A 146 12.16 -4.73 26.58
N LEU A 147 12.19 -5.16 27.83
CA LEU A 147 11.45 -4.50 28.89
C LEU A 147 12.19 -3.24 29.35
N PRO A 148 11.48 -2.12 29.58
CA PRO A 148 12.10 -0.98 30.22
C PRO A 148 12.52 -1.32 31.67
N PRO A 149 13.52 -0.63 32.25
CA PRO A 149 14.04 -0.98 33.58
C PRO A 149 13.01 -0.94 34.71
N ASP A 150 11.94 -0.16 34.55
CA ASP A 150 10.81 0.02 35.45
C ASP A 150 9.59 -0.82 35.05
N ALA A 151 9.77 -1.89 34.27
CA ALA A 151 8.68 -2.77 33.87
C ALA A 151 8.09 -3.53 35.07
N GLU A 152 6.77 -3.53 35.18
CA GLU A 152 6.03 -4.28 36.20
C GLU A 152 5.08 -5.30 35.54
N PRO A 153 4.87 -6.48 36.13
CA PRO A 153 3.87 -7.44 35.64
C PRO A 153 2.51 -6.80 35.43
N GLY A 154 1.88 -7.08 34.29
CA GLY A 154 0.58 -6.52 33.90
C GLY A 154 0.67 -5.18 33.16
N ARG A 155 1.84 -4.52 33.11
CA ARG A 155 2.04 -3.32 32.30
C ARG A 155 1.87 -3.65 30.82
N ARG A 156 1.21 -2.76 30.08
CA ARG A 156 1.13 -2.80 28.62
C ARG A 156 2.16 -1.84 28.03
N LEU A 157 2.90 -2.32 27.05
CA LEU A 157 3.85 -1.55 26.25
C LEU A 157 3.29 -1.45 24.84
N VAL A 158 3.22 -0.25 24.29
CA VAL A 158 2.84 -0.04 22.89
C VAL A 158 4.02 -0.42 22.00
N VAL A 159 3.76 -1.20 20.96
CA VAL A 159 4.77 -1.73 20.03
C VAL A 159 4.35 -1.37 18.62
N ALA A 160 5.28 -0.85 17.82
CA ALA A 160 5.05 -0.64 16.40
C ALA A 160 5.32 -1.93 15.62
N PHE A 161 4.54 -2.19 14.57
CA PHE A 161 4.79 -3.36 13.72
C PHE A 161 4.80 -3.05 12.22
N ASP A 162 4.25 -1.91 11.84
CA ASP A 162 4.24 -1.35 10.51
C ASP A 162 3.96 0.17 10.65
N ALA A 163 4.03 0.92 9.56
CA ALA A 163 3.69 2.34 9.54
C ALA A 163 2.26 2.57 10.06
N GLY A 164 2.11 3.34 11.14
CA GLY A 164 0.84 3.56 11.83
C GLY A 164 0.21 2.33 12.50
N GLY A 165 0.82 1.15 12.39
CA GLY A 165 0.38 -0.09 13.03
C GLY A 165 0.91 -0.19 14.46
N ARG A 166 0.02 -0.49 15.42
CA ARG A 166 0.38 -0.73 16.82
C ARG A 166 -0.24 -2.02 17.37
N LEU A 167 0.47 -2.65 18.31
CA LEU A 167 -0.06 -3.68 19.20
C LEU A 167 0.51 -3.49 20.61
N ASP A 168 -0.12 -4.13 21.58
CA ASP A 168 0.37 -4.13 22.96
C ASP A 168 1.24 -5.36 23.19
N ALA A 169 2.32 -5.17 23.96
CA ALA A 169 3.03 -6.25 24.63
C ALA A 169 2.71 -6.21 26.13
N LEU A 170 2.26 -7.32 26.68
CA LEU A 170 2.02 -7.47 28.11
C LEU A 170 3.31 -7.90 28.82
N VAL A 171 3.70 -7.16 29.85
CA VAL A 171 4.77 -7.60 30.76
C VAL A 171 4.24 -8.72 31.64
N VAL A 172 4.90 -9.87 31.59
CA VAL A 172 4.50 -11.07 32.34
C VAL A 172 5.64 -11.52 33.25
N ARG A 173 5.29 -12.14 34.37
CA ARG A 173 6.27 -12.86 35.21
C ARG A 173 6.30 -14.31 34.77
N ARG A 174 7.48 -14.80 34.39
CA ARG A 174 7.74 -16.18 33.97
C ARG A 174 7.80 -17.10 35.20
N PRO A 175 7.70 -18.44 35.02
CA PRO A 175 7.74 -19.40 36.14
C PRO A 175 9.05 -19.39 36.94
N ASP A 176 10.16 -18.98 36.33
CA ASP A 176 11.47 -18.81 36.99
C ASP A 176 11.59 -17.51 37.80
N GLY A 177 10.57 -16.65 37.75
CA GLY A 177 10.52 -15.37 38.46
C GLY A 177 11.03 -14.18 37.64
N GLU A 178 11.60 -14.41 36.45
CA GLU A 178 12.05 -13.34 35.56
C GLU A 178 10.86 -12.65 34.88
N LEU A 179 11.08 -11.41 34.41
CA LEU A 179 10.08 -10.68 33.63
C LEU A 179 10.32 -10.91 32.14
N GLY A 180 9.23 -11.10 31.41
CA GLY A 180 9.21 -11.21 29.96
C GLY A 180 8.10 -10.37 29.33
N SER A 181 8.04 -10.35 28.00
CA SER A 181 6.97 -9.70 27.23
C SER A 181 6.20 -10.73 26.38
N ASN A 182 4.89 -10.57 26.27
CA ASN A 182 4.05 -11.34 25.35
C ASN A 182 3.27 -10.39 24.46
N LEU A 183 3.38 -10.55 23.14
CA LEU A 183 2.58 -9.80 22.18
C LEU A 183 1.09 -10.17 22.31
N ASP A 184 0.23 -9.17 22.46
CA ASP A 184 -1.22 -9.30 22.47
C ASP A 184 -1.78 -9.03 21.06
N PHE A 185 -1.88 -10.09 20.25
CA PHE A 185 -2.41 -9.97 18.88
C PHE A 185 -3.88 -9.52 18.84
N ALA A 186 -4.64 -9.63 19.92
CA ALA A 186 -6.01 -9.12 19.96
C ALA A 186 -6.07 -7.58 20.05
N SER A 187 -4.94 -6.94 20.35
CA SER A 187 -4.80 -5.48 20.43
C SER A 187 -4.28 -4.83 19.14
N LEU A 188 -4.11 -5.61 18.07
CA LEU A 188 -3.69 -5.11 16.75
C LEU A 188 -4.62 -4.00 16.26
N ARG A 189 -4.03 -2.89 15.88
CA ARG A 189 -4.74 -1.69 15.43
C ARG A 189 -3.88 -0.87 14.47
N TYR A 190 -4.53 -0.14 13.58
CA TYR A 190 -3.89 0.78 12.63
C TYR A 190 -4.42 2.18 12.84
N SER A 191 -3.55 3.19 12.72
CA SER A 191 -3.99 4.57 12.70
C SER A 191 -4.89 4.82 11.50
N ARG A 192 -5.77 5.81 11.60
CA ARG A 192 -6.73 6.14 10.54
C ARG A 192 -6.06 6.44 9.18
N PRO A 193 -4.89 7.10 9.11
CA PRO A 193 -4.19 7.27 7.83
C PRO A 193 -3.72 5.95 7.23
N ALA A 194 -3.15 5.04 8.05
CA ALA A 194 -2.78 3.71 7.60
C ALA A 194 -4.02 2.94 7.11
N GLU A 195 -5.14 3.01 7.84
CA GLU A 195 -6.41 2.44 7.41
C GLU A 195 -6.89 3.00 6.07
N ALA A 196 -6.78 4.30 5.87
CA ALA A 196 -7.15 4.95 4.61
C ALA A 196 -6.29 4.46 3.44
N GLN A 197 -4.97 4.33 3.64
CA GLN A 197 -4.05 3.87 2.60
C GLN A 197 -4.38 2.45 2.13
N TRP A 198 -4.40 1.47 3.05
CA TRP A 198 -4.61 0.08 2.65
C TRP A 198 -6.05 -0.14 2.16
N SER A 199 -7.04 0.49 2.80
CA SER A 199 -8.45 0.32 2.40
C SER A 199 -8.73 0.93 1.04
N TRP A 200 -8.15 2.10 0.71
CA TRP A 200 -8.26 2.67 -0.63
C TRP A 200 -7.63 1.75 -1.67
N GLY A 201 -6.40 1.28 -1.45
CA GLY A 201 -5.71 0.40 -2.39
C GLY A 201 -6.48 -0.91 -2.66
N VAL A 202 -7.06 -1.52 -1.62
CA VAL A 202 -7.86 -2.74 -1.75
C VAL A 202 -9.20 -2.48 -2.42
N ALA A 203 -9.88 -1.37 -2.10
CA ALA A 203 -11.22 -1.08 -2.62
C ALA A 203 -11.20 -0.51 -4.04
N ALA A 204 -10.17 0.26 -4.39
CA ALA A 204 -9.98 0.85 -5.73
C ALA A 204 -9.35 -0.14 -6.72
N GLY A 205 -8.63 -1.15 -6.21
CA GLY A 205 -7.94 -2.13 -7.04
C GLY A 205 -6.77 -1.50 -7.80
N LEU A 206 -6.19 -2.27 -8.73
CA LEU A 206 -5.00 -1.83 -9.47
C LEU A 206 -5.29 -0.67 -10.46
N GLY A 207 -6.55 -0.50 -10.87
CA GLY A 207 -6.99 0.53 -11.81
C GLY A 207 -7.76 -0.04 -13.00
N PRO A 208 -7.85 0.69 -14.13
CA PRO A 208 -7.09 1.89 -14.47
C PRO A 208 -7.47 3.13 -13.65
N HIS A 209 -6.47 3.85 -13.14
CA HIS A 209 -6.63 5.08 -12.35
C HIS A 209 -6.31 6.30 -13.19
N ARG A 210 -7.24 6.72 -14.04
CA ARG A 210 -7.03 7.85 -14.95
C ARG A 210 -6.86 9.16 -14.19
N LEU A 211 -5.80 9.88 -14.54
CA LEU A 211 -5.59 11.28 -14.18
C LEU A 211 -5.88 12.14 -15.42
N GLU A 212 -6.07 13.45 -15.25
CA GLU A 212 -6.28 14.37 -16.38
C GLU A 212 -4.99 14.49 -17.19
N GLU A 213 -4.77 13.54 -18.11
CA GLU A 213 -3.59 13.38 -18.96
C GLU A 213 -4.02 13.32 -20.43
N ASP A 214 -3.30 14.01 -21.31
CA ASP A 214 -3.49 13.95 -22.75
C ASP A 214 -2.13 13.77 -23.45
N PRO A 215 -1.86 12.61 -24.08
CA PRO A 215 -2.77 11.47 -24.28
C PRO A 215 -3.04 10.64 -23.00
N ASP A 216 -4.16 9.91 -22.95
CA ASP A 216 -4.47 8.93 -21.88
C ASP A 216 -3.47 7.76 -21.95
N PRO A 217 -2.60 7.57 -20.95
CA PRO A 217 -1.60 6.50 -20.98
C PRO A 217 -2.23 5.10 -20.90
N TYR A 218 -3.47 4.96 -20.41
CA TYR A 218 -4.18 3.68 -20.43
C TYR A 218 -4.78 3.36 -21.80
N ALA A 219 -4.89 4.34 -22.70
CA ALA A 219 -5.35 4.13 -24.08
C ALA A 219 -4.21 3.71 -25.03
N GLU A 220 -2.95 3.79 -24.57
CA GLU A 220 -1.80 3.38 -25.38
C GLU A 220 -1.85 1.88 -25.70
N PRO A 221 -1.55 1.50 -26.97
CA PRO A 221 -1.53 0.12 -27.38
C PRO A 221 -0.39 -0.66 -26.72
N VAL A 222 -0.63 -1.93 -26.43
CA VAL A 222 0.41 -2.86 -25.93
C VAL A 222 0.94 -3.75 -27.07
N ASP A 223 2.08 -4.40 -26.85
CA ASP A 223 2.56 -5.46 -27.73
C ASP A 223 1.51 -6.57 -27.81
N GLY A 224 0.93 -6.76 -29.00
CA GLY A 224 -0.17 -7.68 -29.20
C GLY A 224 0.23 -9.15 -29.06
N ASP A 225 1.48 -9.51 -29.31
CA ASP A 225 1.96 -10.89 -29.24
C ASP A 225 2.22 -11.25 -27.78
N ALA A 226 2.91 -10.38 -27.05
CA ALA A 226 3.10 -10.50 -25.60
C ALA A 226 1.75 -10.55 -24.86
N ALA A 227 0.81 -9.66 -25.21
CA ALA A 227 -0.53 -9.65 -24.63
C ALA A 227 -1.29 -10.95 -24.86
N ARG A 228 -1.21 -11.53 -26.08
CA ARG A 228 -1.84 -12.83 -26.38
C ARG A 228 -1.21 -13.96 -25.59
N THR A 229 0.13 -14.00 -25.50
CA THR A 229 0.87 -15.02 -24.74
C THR A 229 0.51 -14.97 -23.25
N LEU A 230 0.57 -13.79 -22.63
CA LEU A 230 0.28 -13.62 -21.20
C LEU A 230 -1.18 -13.89 -20.85
N ARG A 231 -2.11 -13.54 -21.74
CA ARG A 231 -3.53 -13.86 -21.58
C ARG A 231 -3.79 -15.35 -21.72
N ALA A 232 -3.18 -16.02 -22.71
CA ALA A 232 -3.31 -17.46 -22.90
C ALA A 232 -2.77 -18.21 -21.68
N TRP A 233 -1.57 -17.84 -21.22
CA TRP A 233 -0.99 -18.40 -20.00
C TRP A 233 -1.93 -18.28 -18.79
N ALA A 234 -2.55 -17.10 -18.58
CA ALA A 234 -3.47 -16.91 -17.46
C ALA A 234 -4.68 -17.85 -17.52
N LEU A 235 -5.23 -18.08 -18.72
CA LEU A 235 -6.35 -19.01 -18.93
C LEU A 235 -5.94 -20.45 -18.67
N ASP A 236 -4.78 -20.86 -19.20
CA ASP A 236 -4.25 -22.22 -19.03
C ASP A 236 -3.91 -22.52 -17.56
N ASN A 237 -3.59 -21.48 -16.78
CA ASN A 237 -3.28 -21.57 -15.35
C ASN A 237 -4.48 -21.29 -14.43
N GLY A 238 -5.70 -21.34 -14.96
CA GLY A 238 -6.93 -21.36 -14.16
C GLY A 238 -7.56 -19.98 -13.89
N ALA A 239 -7.24 -18.95 -14.67
CA ALA A 239 -8.14 -17.80 -14.79
C ALA A 239 -9.34 -18.18 -15.68
N SER A 240 -10.54 -17.73 -15.30
CA SER A 240 -11.70 -17.87 -16.18
C SER A 240 -11.66 -16.85 -17.32
N ALA A 241 -12.40 -17.11 -18.40
CA ALA A 241 -12.59 -16.15 -19.49
C ALA A 241 -13.15 -14.80 -19.00
N GLY A 242 -14.00 -14.81 -17.96
CA GLY A 242 -14.52 -13.58 -17.35
C GLY A 242 -13.45 -12.79 -16.59
N GLN A 243 -12.49 -13.47 -15.96
CA GLN A 243 -11.36 -12.82 -15.28
C GLN A 243 -10.39 -12.22 -16.30
N ALA A 244 -9.95 -13.03 -17.27
CA ALA A 244 -9.03 -12.59 -18.31
C ALA A 244 -9.64 -11.50 -19.22
N GLY A 245 -10.97 -11.53 -19.43
CA GLY A 245 -11.68 -10.59 -20.28
C GLY A 245 -11.42 -10.78 -21.77
N GLU A 246 -11.81 -9.77 -22.56
CA GLU A 246 -11.55 -9.68 -24.00
C GLU A 246 -10.05 -9.64 -24.32
N PRO A 247 -9.64 -9.82 -25.60
CA PRO A 247 -8.25 -9.63 -25.99
C PRO A 247 -7.72 -8.26 -25.60
N TRP A 248 -6.57 -8.21 -24.93
CA TRP A 248 -5.98 -6.97 -24.45
C TRP A 248 -5.34 -6.21 -25.61
N ARG A 249 -5.78 -4.96 -25.83
CA ARG A 249 -5.28 -4.11 -26.91
C ARG A 249 -4.53 -2.90 -26.38
N THR A 250 -4.91 -2.44 -25.19
CA THR A 250 -4.38 -1.25 -24.54
C THR A 250 -3.83 -1.59 -23.15
N ARG A 251 -2.99 -0.71 -22.60
CA ARG A 251 -2.48 -0.84 -21.23
C ARG A 251 -3.63 -0.91 -20.21
N GLY A 252 -4.70 -0.15 -20.44
CA GLY A 252 -5.91 -0.17 -19.62
C GLY A 252 -6.64 -1.51 -19.61
N ASP A 253 -6.69 -2.22 -20.75
CA ASP A 253 -7.29 -3.57 -20.82
C ASP A 253 -6.53 -4.55 -19.93
N VAL A 254 -5.19 -4.48 -20.00
CA VAL A 254 -4.29 -5.35 -19.24
C VAL A 254 -4.44 -5.09 -17.74
N VAL A 255 -4.39 -3.82 -17.30
CA VAL A 255 -4.56 -3.44 -15.89
C VAL A 255 -5.90 -3.91 -15.33
N ALA A 256 -6.99 -3.70 -16.07
CA ALA A 256 -8.31 -4.14 -15.66
C ALA A 256 -8.41 -5.68 -15.57
N ALA A 257 -7.69 -6.43 -16.41
CA ALA A 257 -7.64 -7.88 -16.34
C ALA A 257 -6.87 -8.38 -15.12
N VAL A 258 -5.71 -7.78 -14.81
CA VAL A 258 -4.93 -8.15 -13.62
C VAL A 258 -5.74 -8.02 -12.34
N ASP A 259 -6.47 -6.91 -12.20
CA ASP A 259 -7.31 -6.65 -11.04
C ASP A 259 -8.37 -7.75 -10.81
N ARG A 260 -9.00 -8.23 -11.90
CA ARG A 260 -10.01 -9.30 -11.86
C ARG A 260 -9.43 -10.69 -11.59
N VAL A 261 -8.20 -10.95 -12.05
CA VAL A 261 -7.55 -12.25 -11.94
C VAL A 261 -7.15 -12.58 -10.49
N ASP A 262 -7.01 -11.54 -9.66
CA ASP A 262 -6.72 -11.63 -8.21
C ASP A 262 -5.50 -12.51 -7.91
N TRP A 263 -4.43 -12.26 -8.67
CA TRP A 263 -3.23 -13.09 -8.75
C TRP A 263 -2.50 -13.24 -7.40
N MET A 264 -2.60 -12.26 -6.51
CA MET A 264 -1.91 -12.23 -5.21
C MET A 264 -2.30 -13.39 -4.29
N TRP A 265 -3.44 -14.03 -4.52
CA TRP A 265 -3.93 -15.15 -3.71
C TRP A 265 -3.66 -16.52 -4.34
N ARG A 266 -2.88 -16.57 -5.43
CA ARG A 266 -2.58 -17.77 -6.20
C ARG A 266 -1.16 -18.30 -5.92
N SER A 267 -0.63 -19.20 -6.77
CA SER A 267 0.70 -19.82 -6.62
C SER A 267 1.85 -18.83 -6.92
N GLY A 268 3.09 -19.23 -6.62
CA GLY A 268 4.28 -18.41 -6.92
C GLY A 268 4.48 -18.10 -8.41
N GLU A 269 3.99 -18.95 -9.32
CA GLU A 269 4.06 -18.71 -10.77
C GLU A 269 3.27 -17.47 -11.19
N TRP A 270 2.16 -17.18 -10.49
CA TRP A 270 1.38 -15.96 -10.71
C TRP A 270 2.16 -14.69 -10.40
N PHE A 271 3.19 -14.76 -9.55
CA PHE A 271 4.10 -13.65 -9.33
C PHE A 271 5.03 -13.42 -10.53
N ALA A 272 5.51 -14.49 -11.18
CA ALA A 272 6.28 -14.37 -12.42
C ALA A 272 5.42 -13.76 -13.55
N TRP A 273 4.20 -14.26 -13.71
CA TRP A 273 3.21 -13.68 -14.63
C TRP A 273 2.92 -12.21 -14.34
N TRP A 274 2.68 -11.85 -13.07
CA TRP A 274 2.46 -10.46 -12.68
C TRP A 274 3.63 -9.58 -13.11
N ARG A 275 4.89 -9.98 -12.85
CA ARG A 275 6.06 -9.20 -13.28
C ARG A 275 6.14 -9.00 -14.80
N ALA A 276 5.73 -9.98 -15.59
CA ALA A 276 5.67 -9.86 -17.05
C ALA A 276 4.57 -8.88 -17.49
N VAL A 277 3.39 -9.01 -16.89
CA VAL A 277 2.25 -8.13 -17.16
C VAL A 277 2.55 -6.69 -16.75
N SER A 278 3.20 -6.47 -15.60
CA SER A 278 3.64 -5.14 -15.19
C SER A 278 4.62 -4.54 -16.20
N ALA A 279 5.61 -5.30 -16.65
CA ALA A 279 6.54 -4.84 -17.68
C ALA A 279 5.84 -4.45 -18.99
N LEU A 280 4.82 -5.22 -19.40
CA LEU A 280 3.99 -4.88 -20.57
C LEU A 280 3.22 -3.57 -20.38
N VAL A 281 2.62 -3.37 -19.21
CA VAL A 281 1.84 -2.16 -18.87
C VAL A 281 2.74 -0.94 -18.74
N ASP A 282 3.89 -1.09 -18.09
CA ASP A 282 4.81 0.01 -17.79
C ASP A 282 5.74 0.34 -18.97
N GLY A 283 5.68 -0.44 -20.07
CA GLY A 283 6.46 -0.20 -21.28
C GLY A 283 7.94 -0.57 -21.19
N ASP A 284 8.31 -1.48 -20.27
CA ASP A 284 9.68 -1.95 -20.06
C ASP A 284 9.96 -3.17 -20.95
N ALA A 285 10.41 -2.91 -22.19
CA ALA A 285 10.60 -3.94 -23.21
C ALA A 285 11.67 -4.98 -22.83
N ASP A 286 12.79 -4.55 -22.24
CA ASP A 286 13.88 -5.45 -21.85
C ASP A 286 13.44 -6.41 -20.75
N ARG A 287 12.74 -5.87 -19.74
CA ARG A 287 12.18 -6.69 -18.67
C ARG A 287 11.05 -7.59 -19.17
N LEU A 288 10.22 -7.12 -20.09
CA LEU A 288 9.16 -7.93 -20.70
C LEU A 288 9.75 -9.13 -21.44
N ALA A 289 10.77 -8.92 -22.27
CA ALA A 289 11.44 -9.99 -23.01
C ALA A 289 11.98 -11.08 -22.07
N ALA A 290 12.75 -10.68 -21.06
CA ALA A 290 13.30 -11.62 -20.07
C ALA A 290 12.21 -12.41 -19.33
N ARG A 291 11.06 -11.79 -19.05
CA ARG A 291 9.95 -12.48 -18.34
C ARG A 291 9.13 -13.39 -19.23
N LEU A 292 9.03 -13.10 -20.52
CA LEU A 292 8.38 -14.00 -21.47
C LEU A 292 9.21 -15.27 -21.70
N GLU A 293 10.53 -15.18 -21.65
CA GLU A 293 11.43 -16.34 -21.67
C GLU A 293 11.18 -17.23 -20.44
N ASP A 294 11.19 -16.67 -19.22
CA ASP A 294 10.88 -17.41 -17.98
C ASP A 294 9.55 -18.18 -18.09
N ILE A 295 8.49 -17.53 -18.59
CA ILE A 295 7.14 -18.12 -18.72
C ILE A 295 7.10 -19.25 -19.77
N ALA A 296 7.90 -19.14 -20.82
CA ALA A 296 7.98 -20.16 -21.87
C ALA A 296 8.70 -21.42 -21.38
N GLU A 297 9.72 -21.27 -20.53
CA GLU A 297 10.47 -22.39 -19.95
C GLU A 297 9.64 -23.19 -18.93
N ASP A 298 8.79 -22.53 -18.14
CA ASP A 298 7.91 -23.18 -17.16
C ASP A 298 6.71 -23.94 -17.81
N SER A 299 6.46 -23.72 -19.10
CA SER A 299 5.32 -24.31 -19.83
C SER A 299 5.67 -25.56 -20.65
N GLY A 300 6.93 -26.03 -20.63
CA GLY A 300 7.44 -27.20 -21.37
C GLY A 300 7.74 -28.40 -20.49
#